data_AF-A0A9W7NI56-F1
#
_entry.id   AF-A0A9W7NI56-F1
#
_cell.length_a   1.000
_cell.length_b   1.000
_cell.length_c   1.000
_cell.angle_alpha   90.00
_cell.angle_beta   90.00
_cell.angle_gamma   90.00
#
_symmetry.space_group_name_H-M   'P 1'
#
loop_
_entity.id
_entity.type
_entity.pdbx_description
1 polymer ?
#
loop_
_entity_poly.entity_id
_entity_poly.type
_entity_poly.pdbx_seq_one_letter_code
_entity_poly.pdbx_strand_id
1 'polypeptide(L)'
;MRKADLFRAVSAGLLAAVLTLGGAWAQTDPAQTDLSRTDLDRRSFATPEAAAEALRTALTADDTAELLAIFGPESAEIIDGPDPASARIVRRQAAKAAAEGMILHRHGPADAPDGAELVIGRDEWPFPIPLLRTAQGWIFDTEAGADEIYARRIGADELDAIAALRAMVRAQQDYAARHKKRVYARYIQSTAGRSDGLWWDAETAKKAGQSPLSAFVEKQKAFLEGRQPGDPYRGYTFRMLTAQGPGAPGGERSFSAKDPLAEDHLEGGFAILAWPADYGQSGIMTFQAGPDGRIWQKDLGEDTEALAQTIWAFDPSDGWEPVKEP
;
A
#
# COMPACT_ATOMS: atom_id res chain seq x y z
N MET A 1 -14.71 -8.07 -33.33
CA MET A 1 -15.15 -7.65 -31.98
C MET A 1 -14.25 -6.51 -31.53
N ARG A 2 -14.81 -5.34 -31.20
CA ARG A 2 -14.07 -4.08 -31.00
C ARG A 2 -13.55 -4.01 -29.56
N LYS A 3 -12.34 -3.45 -29.38
CA LYS A 3 -11.58 -3.30 -28.13
C LYS A 3 -12.23 -2.40 -27.06
N ALA A 4 -13.48 -1.98 -27.21
CA ALA A 4 -14.16 -1.05 -26.30
C ALA A 4 -14.84 -1.75 -25.10
N ASP A 5 -14.99 -3.09 -25.13
CA ASP A 5 -15.71 -3.84 -24.09
C ASP A 5 -14.79 -4.40 -22.97
N LEU A 6 -13.48 -4.07 -22.98
CA LEU A 6 -12.51 -4.62 -22.01
C LEU A 6 -12.28 -3.72 -20.78
N PHE A 7 -12.76 -2.48 -20.77
CA PHE A 7 -12.48 -1.49 -19.71
C PHE A 7 -13.47 -1.51 -18.53
N ARG A 8 -14.40 -2.47 -18.47
CA ARG A 8 -15.32 -2.66 -17.34
C ARG A 8 -14.97 -3.84 -16.42
N ALA A 9 -13.81 -4.48 -16.60
CA ALA A 9 -13.51 -5.79 -15.99
C ALA A 9 -12.27 -5.84 -15.07
N VAL A 10 -11.86 -4.75 -14.43
CA VAL A 10 -10.86 -4.80 -13.33
C VAL A 10 -11.47 -4.54 -11.95
N SER A 11 -12.75 -4.18 -11.86
CA SER A 11 -13.42 -3.92 -10.57
C SER A 11 -14.60 -4.85 -10.33
N ALA A 12 -14.40 -6.18 -10.41
CA ALA A 12 -15.37 -7.15 -9.87
C ALA A 12 -14.77 -8.56 -9.86
N GLY A 13 -14.35 -9.01 -8.67
CA GLY A 13 -13.75 -10.33 -8.55
C GLY A 13 -13.55 -10.86 -7.14
N LEU A 14 -14.54 -10.74 -6.23
CA LEU A 14 -14.87 -11.78 -5.23
C LEU A 14 -16.16 -11.45 -4.42
N LEU A 15 -17.26 -12.10 -4.82
CA LEU A 15 -18.45 -12.46 -4.00
C LEU A 15 -18.05 -13.53 -2.96
N ALA A 16 -18.74 -13.84 -1.85
CA ALA A 16 -19.96 -13.39 -1.19
C ALA A 16 -20.07 -14.08 0.19
N ALA A 17 -20.76 -13.45 1.14
CA ALA A 17 -21.52 -14.16 2.17
C ALA A 17 -22.81 -13.40 2.51
N VAL A 18 -23.87 -14.17 2.67
CA VAL A 18 -25.29 -13.85 2.60
C VAL A 18 -25.82 -13.24 3.89
N LEU A 19 -26.68 -12.22 3.79
CA LEU A 19 -27.80 -12.00 4.72
C LEU A 19 -29.01 -11.43 3.98
N THR A 20 -30.02 -12.27 3.79
CA THR A 20 -31.36 -11.90 3.34
C THR A 20 -32.15 -11.27 4.48
N LEU A 21 -32.68 -10.07 4.28
CA LEU A 21 -33.97 -9.60 4.81
C LEU A 21 -34.45 -8.48 3.87
N GLY A 22 -35.69 -8.60 3.42
CA GLY A 22 -36.19 -7.93 2.21
C GLY A 22 -36.86 -6.58 2.43
N GLY A 23 -37.25 -5.97 1.30
CA GLY A 23 -38.21 -4.88 1.23
C GLY A 23 -37.69 -3.66 0.45
N ALA A 24 -38.44 -3.31 -0.60
CA ALA A 24 -38.44 -2.04 -1.33
C ALA A 24 -37.26 -1.78 -2.30
N TRP A 25 -37.56 -1.94 -3.60
CA TRP A 25 -36.82 -1.31 -4.68
C TRP A 25 -37.08 0.20 -4.61
N ALA A 26 -36.15 0.97 -4.05
CA ALA A 26 -36.13 2.41 -4.22
C ALA A 26 -35.48 2.71 -5.58
N GLN A 27 -36.31 3.17 -6.52
CA GLN A 27 -35.88 3.75 -7.78
C GLN A 27 -35.14 5.05 -7.43
N THR A 28 -33.81 5.06 -7.56
CA THR A 28 -33.01 6.28 -7.38
C THR A 28 -33.23 7.19 -8.59
N ASP A 29 -34.02 8.24 -8.37
CA ASP A 29 -34.07 9.41 -9.23
C ASP A 29 -32.65 9.99 -9.39
N PRO A 30 -32.20 10.40 -10.59
CA PRO A 30 -30.98 11.20 -10.75
C PRO A 30 -31.30 12.64 -10.29
N ALA A 31 -31.49 12.80 -8.98
CA ALA A 31 -31.68 14.10 -8.37
C ALA A 31 -30.31 14.76 -8.17
N GLN A 32 -30.04 15.73 -9.05
CA GLN A 32 -29.26 16.95 -8.84
C GLN A 32 -28.30 16.91 -7.63
N THR A 33 -27.01 16.68 -7.92
CA THR A 33 -25.92 17.04 -7.01
C THR A 33 -26.06 18.54 -6.67
N ASP A 34 -26.41 18.83 -5.43
CA ASP A 34 -26.45 20.18 -4.87
C ASP A 34 -25.01 20.72 -4.85
N LEU A 35 -24.68 21.57 -5.83
CA LEU A 35 -23.41 22.29 -5.96
C LEU A 35 -23.28 23.34 -4.84
N SER A 36 -23.12 22.86 -3.60
CA SER A 36 -23.08 23.70 -2.41
C SER A 36 -21.63 24.04 -2.03
N ARG A 37 -21.29 25.33 -2.16
CA ARG A 37 -20.16 26.10 -1.56
C ARG A 37 -18.69 25.65 -1.75
N THR A 38 -18.37 24.42 -2.11
CA THR A 38 -16.97 23.93 -2.19
C THR A 38 -16.29 24.19 -3.55
N ASP A 39 -17.04 24.68 -4.55
CA ASP A 39 -16.52 24.94 -5.91
C ASP A 39 -15.71 26.25 -6.06
N LEU A 40 -15.61 27.09 -5.03
CA LEU A 40 -15.06 28.45 -5.17
C LEU A 40 -13.55 28.58 -4.94
N ASP A 41 -12.89 27.59 -4.34
CA ASP A 41 -11.48 27.71 -3.91
C ASP A 41 -10.50 26.90 -4.80
N ARG A 42 -10.99 26.11 -5.75
CA ARG A 42 -10.17 25.39 -6.74
C ARG A 42 -10.26 26.03 -8.12
N ARG A 43 -9.18 25.98 -8.89
CA ARG A 43 -9.08 26.65 -10.19
C ARG A 43 -9.98 25.98 -11.23
N SER A 44 -10.77 26.79 -11.93
CA SER A 44 -11.51 26.37 -13.12
C SER A 44 -10.75 26.68 -14.42
N PHE A 45 -10.99 25.87 -15.44
CA PHE A 45 -10.33 25.93 -16.73
C PHE A 45 -11.34 26.04 -17.87
N ALA A 46 -10.98 26.73 -18.95
CA ALA A 46 -11.85 26.86 -20.12
C ALA A 46 -12.07 25.51 -20.85
N THR A 47 -11.06 24.63 -20.84
CA THR A 47 -11.07 23.33 -21.51
C THR A 47 -10.38 22.27 -20.64
N PRO A 48 -10.70 20.97 -20.82
CA PRO A 48 -10.00 19.91 -20.09
C PRO A 48 -8.52 19.82 -20.50
N GLU A 49 -8.18 20.21 -21.74
CA GLU A 49 -6.79 20.32 -22.19
C GLU A 49 -5.99 21.37 -21.41
N ALA A 50 -6.61 22.53 -21.11
CA ALA A 50 -5.97 23.56 -20.31
C ALA A 50 -5.72 23.08 -18.86
N ALA A 51 -6.66 22.31 -18.30
CA ALA A 51 -6.51 21.70 -16.99
C ALA A 51 -5.37 20.66 -16.97
N ALA A 52 -5.31 19.78 -17.97
CA ALA A 52 -4.24 18.79 -18.12
C ALA A 52 -2.86 19.45 -18.26
N GLU A 53 -2.77 20.52 -19.03
CA GLU A 53 -1.52 21.27 -19.22
C GLU A 53 -1.06 22.00 -17.95
N ALA A 54 -1.99 22.56 -17.19
CA ALA A 54 -1.70 23.16 -15.88
C ALA A 54 -1.19 22.10 -14.90
N LEU A 55 -1.85 20.93 -14.83
CA LEU A 55 -1.40 19.80 -14.02
C LEU A 55 0.00 19.33 -14.42
N ARG A 56 0.26 19.17 -15.72
CA ARG A 56 1.58 18.79 -16.24
C ARG A 56 2.65 19.78 -15.79
N THR A 57 2.36 21.07 -15.91
CA THR A 57 3.29 22.14 -15.51
C THR A 57 3.57 22.08 -14.01
N ALA A 58 2.53 21.99 -13.18
CA ALA A 58 2.66 21.93 -11.72
C ALA A 58 3.46 20.69 -11.26
N LEU A 59 3.15 19.51 -11.80
CA LEU A 59 3.86 18.27 -11.48
C LEU A 59 5.34 18.32 -11.90
N THR A 60 5.63 18.80 -13.12
CA THR A 60 7.01 18.86 -13.63
C THR A 60 7.86 19.93 -12.95
N ALA A 61 7.25 21.01 -12.45
CA ALA A 61 7.90 22.03 -11.65
C ALA A 61 8.02 21.66 -10.17
N ASP A 62 7.41 20.55 -9.73
CA ASP A 62 7.28 20.16 -8.33
C ASP A 62 6.59 21.25 -7.48
N ASP A 63 5.63 21.97 -8.05
CA ASP A 63 5.01 23.16 -7.44
C ASP A 63 3.77 22.79 -6.61
N THR A 64 3.95 22.64 -5.29
CA THR A 64 2.85 22.32 -4.37
C THR A 64 1.80 23.42 -4.30
N ALA A 65 2.20 24.69 -4.38
CA ALA A 65 1.24 25.79 -4.30
C ALA A 65 0.31 25.79 -5.52
N GLU A 66 0.86 25.49 -6.70
CA GLU A 66 0.08 25.35 -7.92
C GLU A 66 -0.81 24.10 -7.88
N LEU A 67 -0.33 22.96 -7.38
CA LEU A 67 -1.18 21.76 -7.22
C LEU A 67 -2.36 22.02 -6.27
N LEU A 68 -2.14 22.73 -5.17
CA LEU A 68 -3.22 23.15 -4.26
C LEU A 68 -4.19 24.13 -4.92
N ALA A 69 -3.70 25.03 -5.79
CA ALA A 69 -4.59 25.91 -6.55
C ALA A 69 -5.42 25.13 -7.59
N ILE A 70 -4.89 24.05 -8.17
CA ILE A 70 -5.57 23.20 -9.14
C ILE A 70 -6.64 22.33 -8.45
N PHE A 71 -6.29 21.67 -7.35
CA PHE A 71 -7.15 20.69 -6.68
C PHE A 71 -7.97 21.24 -5.51
N GLY A 72 -7.66 22.45 -5.03
CA GLY A 72 -8.25 23.04 -3.83
C GLY A 72 -7.40 22.78 -2.57
N PRO A 73 -7.45 23.68 -1.57
CA PRO A 73 -6.64 23.56 -0.35
C PRO A 73 -6.92 22.28 0.48
N GLU A 74 -8.11 21.72 0.37
CA GLU A 74 -8.52 20.45 0.97
C GLU A 74 -7.72 19.25 0.45
N SER A 75 -7.07 19.37 -0.71
CA SER A 75 -6.25 18.31 -1.30
C SER A 75 -4.86 18.15 -0.65
N ALA A 76 -4.50 18.99 0.33
CA ALA A 76 -3.17 18.95 0.95
C ALA A 76 -2.83 17.55 1.48
N GLU A 77 -3.78 16.87 2.12
CA GLU A 77 -3.56 15.54 2.70
C GLU A 77 -3.29 14.46 1.62
N ILE A 78 -3.99 14.51 0.48
CA ILE A 78 -3.78 13.55 -0.61
C ILE A 78 -2.51 13.86 -1.43
N ILE A 79 -2.07 15.12 -1.45
CA ILE A 79 -0.82 15.54 -2.12
C ILE A 79 0.40 15.15 -1.28
N ASP A 80 0.37 15.43 0.02
CA ASP A 80 1.50 15.21 0.92
C ASP A 80 1.54 13.78 1.48
N GLY A 81 0.37 13.13 1.62
CA GLY A 81 0.22 11.79 2.15
C GLY A 81 0.68 11.61 3.62
N PRO A 82 0.40 10.44 4.23
CA PRO A 82 0.81 10.16 5.60
C PRO A 82 2.29 9.78 5.73
N ASP A 83 2.93 9.33 4.63
CA ASP A 83 4.35 8.97 4.60
C ASP A 83 5.12 9.82 3.57
N PRO A 84 5.98 10.76 4.02
CA PRO A 84 6.75 11.63 3.15
C PRO A 84 7.68 10.89 2.16
N ALA A 85 8.13 9.68 2.50
CA ALA A 85 8.95 8.88 1.59
C ALA A 85 8.13 8.33 0.42
N SER A 86 6.94 7.79 0.71
CA SER A 86 6.00 7.34 -0.31
C SER A 86 5.52 8.50 -1.17
N ALA A 87 5.11 9.62 -0.56
CA ALA A 87 4.62 10.79 -1.27
C ALA A 87 5.65 11.36 -2.26
N ARG A 88 6.92 11.47 -1.82
CA ARG A 88 8.03 11.88 -2.67
C ARG A 88 8.24 10.94 -3.87
N ILE A 89 8.11 9.62 -3.67
CA ILE A 89 8.27 8.64 -4.75
C ILE A 89 7.10 8.76 -5.75
N VAL A 90 5.86 8.76 -5.25
CA VAL A 90 4.65 8.87 -6.07
C VAL A 90 4.67 10.16 -6.87
N ARG A 91 5.03 11.29 -6.24
CA ARG A 91 5.09 12.59 -6.90
C ARG A 91 6.12 12.64 -8.03
N ARG A 92 7.31 12.07 -7.83
CA ARG A 92 8.31 11.93 -8.91
C ARG A 92 7.82 11.04 -10.05
N GLN A 93 7.12 9.95 -9.73
CA GLN A 93 6.55 9.05 -10.74
C GLN A 93 5.46 9.76 -11.55
N ALA A 94 4.55 10.48 -10.89
CA ALA A 94 3.52 11.29 -11.53
C ALA A 94 4.13 12.39 -12.41
N ALA A 95 5.13 13.13 -11.93
CA ALA A 95 5.84 14.14 -12.71
C ALA A 95 6.54 13.55 -13.95
N LYS A 96 7.17 12.38 -13.80
CA LYS A 96 7.79 11.67 -14.92
C LYS A 96 6.73 11.24 -15.95
N ALA A 97 5.64 10.61 -15.51
CA ALA A 97 4.57 10.14 -16.38
C ALA A 97 3.90 11.32 -17.11
N ALA A 98 3.62 12.41 -16.40
CA ALA A 98 3.13 13.68 -16.95
C ALA A 98 4.04 14.25 -18.05
N ALA A 99 5.36 14.20 -17.85
CA ALA A 99 6.35 14.65 -18.83
C ALA A 99 6.44 13.74 -20.07
N GLU A 100 6.15 12.44 -19.90
CA GLU A 100 6.16 11.47 -20.98
C GLU A 100 4.92 11.57 -21.89
N GLY A 101 3.78 12.01 -21.36
CA GLY A 101 2.58 12.27 -22.13
C GLY A 101 1.32 12.28 -21.28
N MET A 102 0.28 12.92 -21.81
CA MET A 102 -1.06 12.94 -21.23
C MET A 102 -2.11 12.77 -22.33
N ILE A 103 -3.06 11.87 -22.13
CA ILE A 103 -4.18 11.58 -23.04
C ILE A 103 -5.48 11.86 -22.29
N LEU A 104 -6.37 12.63 -22.89
CA LEU A 104 -7.70 12.91 -22.35
C LEU A 104 -8.75 12.01 -22.98
N HIS A 105 -9.54 11.33 -22.14
CA HIS A 105 -10.71 10.57 -22.53
C HIS A 105 -11.96 11.30 -22.03
N ARG A 106 -12.75 11.85 -22.95
CA ARG A 106 -13.97 12.60 -22.60
C ARG A 106 -15.16 11.65 -22.45
N HIS A 107 -15.99 11.95 -21.46
CA HIS A 107 -17.25 11.28 -21.16
C HIS A 107 -18.44 12.21 -21.43
N GLY A 108 -19.62 11.63 -21.65
CA GLY A 108 -20.84 12.35 -21.97
C GLY A 108 -21.11 12.51 -23.46
N PRO A 109 -22.09 13.35 -23.84
CA PRO A 109 -22.43 13.64 -25.24
C PRO A 109 -21.22 14.15 -26.03
N ALA A 110 -21.04 13.67 -27.26
CA ALA A 110 -19.85 13.99 -28.07
C ALA A 110 -19.68 15.50 -28.36
N ASP A 111 -20.79 16.23 -28.42
CA ASP A 111 -20.89 17.67 -28.64
C ASP A 111 -20.93 18.50 -27.34
N ALA A 112 -21.18 17.86 -26.20
CA ALA A 112 -21.28 18.51 -24.90
C ALA A 112 -20.80 17.58 -23.76
N PRO A 113 -19.51 17.19 -23.75
CA PRO A 113 -18.98 16.32 -22.71
C PRO A 113 -19.07 17.00 -21.34
N ASP A 114 -19.43 16.22 -20.33
CA ASP A 114 -19.63 16.64 -18.94
C ASP A 114 -18.55 16.11 -17.98
N GLY A 115 -17.73 15.16 -18.45
CA GLY A 115 -16.58 14.65 -17.71
C GLY A 115 -15.39 14.30 -18.60
N ALA A 116 -14.21 14.14 -18.02
CA ALA A 116 -13.05 13.58 -18.68
C ALA A 116 -12.11 12.87 -17.70
N GLU A 117 -11.45 11.82 -18.17
CA GLU A 117 -10.36 11.12 -17.50
C GLU A 117 -9.04 11.45 -18.17
N LEU A 118 -7.99 11.53 -17.36
CA LEU A 118 -6.62 11.73 -17.83
C LEU A 118 -5.86 10.43 -17.71
N VAL A 119 -5.13 10.05 -18.76
CA VAL A 119 -4.20 8.92 -18.78
C VAL A 119 -2.80 9.48 -18.99
N ILE A 120 -1.86 9.16 -18.10
CA ILE A 120 -0.52 9.75 -18.08
C ILE A 120 0.58 8.72 -18.31
N GLY A 121 1.67 9.16 -18.92
CA GLY A 121 2.87 8.36 -19.14
C GLY A 121 2.72 7.27 -20.20
N ARG A 122 3.82 6.54 -20.41
CA ARG A 122 3.88 5.46 -21.41
C ARG A 122 3.17 4.19 -20.99
N ASP A 123 2.98 4.01 -19.69
CA ASP A 123 2.30 2.86 -19.11
C ASP A 123 0.77 3.04 -19.09
N GLU A 124 0.26 4.09 -19.74
CA GLU A 124 -1.16 4.42 -19.84
C GLU A 124 -1.86 4.43 -18.48
N TRP A 125 -1.22 5.06 -17.48
CA TRP A 125 -1.73 5.08 -16.11
C TRP A 125 -2.90 6.04 -15.98
N PRO A 126 -4.11 5.58 -15.57
CA PRO A 126 -5.24 6.47 -15.33
C PRO A 126 -4.95 7.38 -14.13
N PHE A 127 -4.93 8.68 -14.32
CA PHE A 127 -4.80 9.65 -13.25
C PHE A 127 -6.05 9.60 -12.35
N PRO A 128 -5.90 9.57 -11.01
CA PRO A 128 -7.01 9.24 -10.13
C PRO A 128 -8.03 10.35 -9.95
N ILE A 129 -7.70 11.62 -10.25
CA ILE A 129 -8.61 12.76 -10.08
C ILE A 129 -9.23 13.10 -11.43
N PRO A 130 -10.54 12.82 -11.65
CA PRO A 130 -11.19 13.10 -12.92
C PRO A 130 -11.48 14.60 -13.09
N LEU A 131 -11.82 14.99 -14.32
CA LEU A 131 -12.28 16.34 -14.66
C LEU A 131 -13.80 16.35 -14.81
N LEU A 132 -14.44 17.36 -14.25
CA LEU A 132 -15.89 17.61 -14.34
C LEU A 132 -16.14 18.97 -15.01
N ARG A 133 -17.16 19.03 -15.85
CA ARG A 133 -17.65 20.31 -16.40
C ARG A 133 -18.71 20.91 -15.48
N THR A 134 -18.47 22.14 -15.03
CA THR A 134 -19.39 22.95 -14.22
C THR A 134 -19.87 24.18 -14.98
N ALA A 135 -20.70 25.01 -14.34
CA ALA A 135 -21.11 26.30 -14.89
C ALA A 135 -19.93 27.29 -15.04
N GLN A 136 -18.87 27.13 -14.24
CA GLN A 136 -17.71 27.99 -14.17
C GLN A 136 -16.55 27.52 -15.07
N GLY A 137 -16.65 26.33 -15.65
CA GLY A 137 -15.63 25.71 -16.49
C GLY A 137 -15.34 24.27 -16.08
N TRP A 138 -14.19 23.77 -16.51
CA TRP A 138 -13.68 22.46 -16.12
C TRP A 138 -12.93 22.55 -14.81
N ILE A 139 -13.23 21.67 -13.87
CA ILE A 139 -12.52 21.54 -12.59
C ILE A 139 -12.04 20.10 -12.43
N PHE A 140 -11.03 19.89 -11.59
CA PHE A 140 -10.74 18.56 -11.07
C PHE A 140 -11.73 18.23 -9.96
N ASP A 141 -12.35 17.05 -10.05
CA ASP A 141 -13.21 16.50 -9.01
C ASP A 141 -12.34 15.82 -7.94
N THR A 142 -11.77 16.67 -7.08
CA THR A 142 -10.86 16.27 -6.00
C THR A 142 -11.52 15.34 -4.99
N GLU A 143 -12.83 15.45 -4.77
CA GLU A 143 -13.54 14.60 -3.82
C GLU A 143 -13.59 13.16 -4.34
N ALA A 144 -14.08 12.98 -5.57
CA ALA A 144 -14.05 11.67 -6.22
C ALA A 144 -12.61 11.13 -6.37
N GLY A 145 -11.65 12.03 -6.63
CA GLY A 145 -10.24 11.67 -6.74
C GLY A 145 -9.58 11.25 -5.42
N ALA A 146 -10.02 11.80 -4.29
CA ALA A 146 -9.48 11.48 -2.97
C ALA A 146 -9.78 10.02 -2.61
N ASP A 147 -11.03 9.58 -2.78
CA ASP A 147 -11.44 8.20 -2.54
C ASP A 147 -10.61 7.19 -3.34
N GLU A 148 -10.38 7.48 -4.63
CA GLU A 148 -9.56 6.65 -5.51
C GLU A 148 -8.08 6.65 -5.08
N ILE A 149 -7.54 7.79 -4.64
CA ILE A 149 -6.16 7.87 -4.13
C ILE A 149 -6.01 7.05 -2.85
N TYR A 150 -6.96 7.14 -1.91
CA TYR A 150 -6.95 6.34 -0.69
C TYR A 150 -7.01 4.85 -1.01
N ALA A 151 -7.93 4.42 -1.87
CA ALA A 151 -8.06 3.03 -2.27
C ALA A 151 -6.79 2.49 -2.94
N ARG A 152 -6.17 3.26 -3.86
CA ARG A 152 -4.92 2.88 -4.50
C ARG A 152 -3.74 2.81 -3.54
N ARG A 153 -3.66 3.76 -2.60
CA ARG A 153 -2.59 3.80 -1.60
C ARG A 153 -2.66 2.60 -0.68
N ILE A 154 -3.84 2.32 -0.12
CA ILE A 154 -4.10 1.12 0.68
C ILE A 154 -3.66 -0.10 -0.11
N GLY A 155 -4.21 -0.32 -1.31
CA GLY A 155 -3.87 -1.49 -2.12
C GLY A 155 -2.36 -1.62 -2.42
N ALA A 156 -1.68 -0.52 -2.71
CA ALA A 156 -0.23 -0.51 -2.97
C ALA A 156 0.58 -0.86 -1.71
N ASP A 157 0.24 -0.26 -0.57
CA ASP A 157 0.91 -0.49 0.71
C ASP A 157 0.69 -1.94 1.19
N GLU A 158 -0.52 -2.51 1.03
CA GLU A 158 -0.80 -3.91 1.35
C GLU A 158 0.01 -4.87 0.46
N LEU A 159 0.10 -4.58 -0.85
CA LEU A 159 0.90 -5.38 -1.78
C LEU A 159 2.40 -5.29 -1.46
N ASP A 160 2.90 -4.12 -1.07
CA ASP A 160 4.28 -3.93 -0.62
C ASP A 160 4.55 -4.68 0.69
N ALA A 161 3.57 -4.71 1.62
CA ALA A 161 3.67 -5.49 2.84
C ALA A 161 3.74 -7.00 2.57
N ILE A 162 2.90 -7.51 1.67
CA ILE A 162 2.94 -8.90 1.21
C ILE A 162 4.30 -9.21 0.55
N ALA A 163 4.81 -8.31 -0.29
CA ALA A 163 6.12 -8.47 -0.92
C ALA A 163 7.26 -8.49 0.11
N ALA A 164 7.20 -7.65 1.15
CA ALA A 164 8.15 -7.65 2.25
C ALA A 164 8.09 -8.95 3.07
N LEU A 165 6.89 -9.44 3.38
CA LEU A 165 6.71 -10.74 4.07
C LEU A 165 7.33 -11.89 3.25
N ARG A 166 7.04 -11.96 1.94
CA ARG A 166 7.65 -12.96 1.05
C ARG A 166 9.18 -12.87 1.06
N ALA A 167 9.72 -11.65 0.99
CA ALA A 167 11.17 -11.43 1.05
C ALA A 167 11.77 -11.87 2.38
N MET A 168 11.11 -11.58 3.51
CA MET A 168 11.58 -11.96 4.83
C MET A 168 11.47 -13.46 5.10
N VAL A 169 10.41 -14.14 4.63
CA VAL A 169 10.31 -15.60 4.67
C VAL A 169 11.47 -16.24 3.92
N ARG A 170 11.77 -15.76 2.70
CA ARG A 170 12.92 -16.26 1.93
C ARG A 170 14.24 -15.96 2.64
N ALA A 171 14.39 -14.75 3.19
CA ALA A 171 15.57 -14.36 3.95
C ALA A 171 15.77 -15.25 5.20
N GLN A 172 14.71 -15.70 5.86
CA GLN A 172 14.79 -16.65 6.97
C GLN A 172 15.29 -18.03 6.52
N GLN A 173 14.85 -18.50 5.35
CA GLN A 173 15.33 -19.76 4.76
C GLN A 173 16.83 -19.65 4.41
N ASP A 174 17.23 -18.55 3.78
CA ASP A 174 18.63 -18.27 3.45
C ASP A 174 19.49 -18.09 4.72
N TYR A 175 18.94 -17.49 5.78
CA TYR A 175 19.58 -17.41 7.08
C TYR A 175 19.83 -18.81 7.64
N ALA A 176 18.80 -19.65 7.71
CA ALA A 176 18.90 -21.01 8.23
C ALA A 176 19.91 -21.88 7.47
N ALA A 177 20.02 -21.71 6.14
CA ALA A 177 20.97 -22.43 5.31
C ALA A 177 22.44 -22.09 5.60
N ARG A 178 22.73 -20.93 6.23
CA ARG A 178 24.09 -20.51 6.59
C ARG A 178 24.61 -21.16 7.87
N HIS A 179 23.72 -21.70 8.70
CA HIS A 179 24.08 -22.26 9.99
C HIS A 179 24.17 -23.79 9.93
N LYS A 180 25.12 -24.37 10.68
CA LYS A 180 25.30 -25.84 10.74
C LYS A 180 24.09 -26.55 11.36
N LYS A 181 23.43 -25.89 12.31
CA LYS A 181 22.12 -26.30 12.85
C LYS A 181 21.08 -25.40 12.22
N ARG A 182 19.89 -25.95 11.94
CA ARG A 182 18.79 -25.16 11.40
C ARG A 182 18.25 -24.22 12.47
N VAL A 183 18.63 -22.96 12.36
CA VAL A 183 18.20 -21.85 13.22
C VAL A 183 17.71 -20.69 12.36
N TYR A 184 16.85 -19.85 12.90
CA TYR A 184 16.24 -18.71 12.21
C TYR A 184 16.63 -17.41 12.92
N ALA A 185 16.64 -16.30 12.19
CA ALA A 185 16.93 -14.99 12.73
C ALA A 185 15.83 -14.56 13.70
N ARG A 186 16.22 -13.94 14.81
CA ARG A 186 15.28 -13.41 15.82
C ARG A 186 14.79 -12.00 15.47
N TYR A 187 15.61 -11.24 14.73
CA TYR A 187 15.33 -9.86 14.37
C TYR A 187 15.17 -9.68 12.85
N ILE A 188 14.44 -8.65 12.45
CA ILE A 188 14.42 -8.23 11.04
C ILE A 188 15.73 -7.48 10.74
N GLN A 189 16.00 -6.41 11.50
CA GLN A 189 17.28 -5.71 11.50
C GLN A 189 18.15 -6.24 12.63
N SER A 190 19.38 -6.64 12.32
CA SER A 190 20.34 -7.10 13.32
C SER A 190 20.65 -6.03 14.35
N THR A 191 21.03 -6.47 15.54
CA THR A 191 21.65 -5.60 16.54
C THR A 191 22.97 -5.05 15.99
N ALA A 192 23.35 -3.84 16.42
CA ALA A 192 24.48 -3.12 15.84
C ALA A 192 25.78 -3.93 15.87
N GLY A 193 26.39 -4.14 14.68
CA GLY A 193 27.62 -4.91 14.52
C GLY A 193 27.46 -6.44 14.60
N ARG A 194 26.23 -6.97 14.69
CA ARG A 194 25.93 -8.40 14.75
C ARG A 194 25.17 -8.87 13.50
N SER A 195 25.10 -10.18 13.33
CA SER A 195 24.37 -10.86 12.24
C SER A 195 23.26 -11.76 12.78
N ASP A 196 22.53 -11.29 13.78
CA ASP A 196 21.42 -11.97 14.48
C ASP A 196 20.03 -11.66 13.90
N GLY A 197 19.97 -10.81 12.86
CA GLY A 197 18.78 -10.48 12.10
C GLY A 197 18.84 -10.87 10.62
N LEU A 198 17.79 -10.52 9.86
CA LEU A 198 17.72 -10.75 8.41
C LEU A 198 18.50 -9.73 7.59
N TRP A 199 18.71 -8.53 8.14
CA TRP A 199 19.48 -7.45 7.54
C TRP A 199 20.55 -6.92 8.50
N TRP A 200 21.76 -6.70 7.96
CA TRP A 200 22.85 -5.98 8.61
C TRP A 200 23.62 -5.16 7.57
N ASP A 201 24.33 -4.14 8.06
CA ASP A 201 25.04 -3.16 7.22
C ASP A 201 26.28 -3.72 6.50
N ALA A 202 26.81 -2.91 5.59
CA ALA A 202 27.98 -3.27 4.79
C ALA A 202 29.25 -3.50 5.64
N GLU A 203 29.38 -2.83 6.78
CA GLU A 203 30.54 -2.98 7.66
C GLU A 203 30.52 -4.37 8.32
N THR A 204 29.37 -4.75 8.86
CA THR A 204 29.12 -6.07 9.44
C THR A 204 29.27 -7.16 8.38
N ALA A 205 28.83 -6.89 7.16
CA ALA A 205 28.93 -7.83 6.05
C ALA A 205 30.37 -8.20 5.67
N LYS A 206 31.37 -7.34 5.96
CA LYS A 206 32.80 -7.67 5.73
C LYS A 206 33.25 -8.91 6.51
N LYS A 207 32.63 -9.17 7.67
CA LYS A 207 32.96 -10.33 8.53
C LYS A 207 31.92 -11.44 8.42
N ALA A 208 30.63 -11.10 8.43
CA ALA A 208 29.53 -12.06 8.48
C ALA A 208 29.03 -12.52 7.10
N GLY A 209 29.58 -11.97 6.01
CA GLY A 209 29.02 -12.13 4.67
C GLY A 209 27.78 -11.24 4.45
N GLN A 210 27.28 -11.20 3.22
CA GLN A 210 26.16 -10.34 2.85
C GLN A 210 24.86 -10.76 3.57
N SER A 211 24.08 -9.82 4.10
CA SER A 211 22.82 -10.14 4.79
C SER A 211 21.78 -10.80 3.87
N PRO A 212 20.95 -11.75 4.35
CA PRO A 212 19.94 -12.42 3.53
C PRO A 212 18.91 -11.48 2.90
N LEU A 213 18.53 -10.40 3.59
CA LEU A 213 17.53 -9.44 3.11
C LEU A 213 18.14 -8.29 2.28
N SER A 214 19.46 -8.28 2.04
CA SER A 214 20.18 -7.18 1.38
C SER A 214 19.60 -6.82 0.00
N ALA A 215 19.25 -7.82 -0.81
CA ALA A 215 18.76 -7.61 -2.17
C ALA A 215 17.38 -6.96 -2.19
N PHE A 216 16.54 -7.24 -1.19
CA PHE A 216 15.27 -6.54 -1.00
C PHE A 216 15.52 -5.09 -0.59
N VAL A 217 16.35 -4.87 0.43
CA VAL A 217 16.66 -3.53 0.94
C VAL A 217 17.27 -2.62 -0.13
N GLU A 218 18.17 -3.14 -0.98
CA GLU A 218 18.77 -2.34 -2.05
C GLU A 218 17.73 -1.84 -3.06
N LYS A 219 16.71 -2.66 -3.39
CA LYS A 219 15.61 -2.23 -4.27
C LYS A 219 14.74 -1.14 -3.65
N GLN A 220 14.71 -1.07 -2.32
CA GLN A 220 13.90 -0.13 -1.54
C GLN A 220 14.69 1.10 -1.08
N LYS A 221 15.92 1.29 -1.55
CA LYS A 221 16.83 2.35 -1.09
C LYS A 221 16.23 3.75 -1.14
N ALA A 222 15.49 4.08 -2.20
CA ALA A 222 14.85 5.40 -2.34
C ALA A 222 13.76 5.66 -1.30
N PHE A 223 13.07 4.61 -0.86
CA PHE A 223 12.07 4.67 0.20
C PHE A 223 12.73 4.73 1.58
N LEU A 224 13.77 3.92 1.79
CA LEU A 224 14.48 3.82 3.07
C LEU A 224 15.40 5.01 3.38
N GLU A 225 15.63 5.91 2.42
CA GLU A 225 16.42 7.13 2.61
C GLU A 225 15.84 8.00 3.74
N GLY A 226 16.63 8.21 4.79
CA GLY A 226 16.26 9.01 5.95
C GLY A 226 15.41 8.31 7.02
N ARG A 227 14.97 7.06 6.76
CA ARG A 227 14.15 6.28 7.70
C ARG A 227 14.97 5.79 8.90
N GLN A 228 14.30 5.67 10.04
CA GLN A 228 14.88 5.20 11.30
C GLN A 228 14.32 3.83 11.69
N PRO A 229 15.00 3.05 12.55
CA PRO A 229 14.43 1.83 13.12
C PRO A 229 13.10 2.12 13.83
N GLY A 230 12.08 1.32 13.54
CA GLY A 230 10.72 1.48 14.08
C GLY A 230 9.78 2.27 13.18
N ASP A 231 10.30 3.00 12.19
CA ASP A 231 9.50 3.61 11.14
C ASP A 231 8.74 2.55 10.33
N PRO A 232 7.45 2.78 9.99
CA PRO A 232 6.70 1.87 9.13
C PRO A 232 7.34 1.70 7.75
N TYR A 233 7.38 0.49 7.22
CA TYR A 233 7.75 0.27 5.83
C TYR A 233 6.50 0.28 4.97
N ARG A 234 6.39 1.25 4.05
CA ARG A 234 5.24 1.41 3.14
C ARG A 234 3.91 1.37 3.90
N GLY A 235 3.79 2.19 4.93
CA GLY A 235 2.57 2.21 5.75
C GLY A 235 2.35 1.00 6.66
N TYR A 236 3.28 0.04 6.74
CA TYR A 236 3.13 -1.18 7.54
C TYR A 236 4.21 -1.35 8.61
N THR A 237 3.80 -1.84 9.77
CA THR A 237 4.68 -2.26 10.86
C THR A 237 4.87 -3.77 10.82
N PHE A 238 6.06 -4.25 11.17
CA PHE A 238 6.41 -5.67 11.12
C PHE A 238 6.98 -6.14 12.45
N ARG A 239 6.64 -7.37 12.85
CA ARG A 239 7.14 -8.00 14.07
C ARG A 239 7.48 -9.47 13.83
N MET A 240 8.64 -9.90 14.31
CA MET A 240 8.98 -11.31 14.41
C MET A 240 8.19 -11.93 15.57
N LEU A 241 7.43 -12.98 15.30
CA LEU A 241 6.75 -13.78 16.30
C LEU A 241 7.64 -14.93 16.74
N THR A 242 7.64 -15.22 18.05
CA THR A 242 8.56 -16.18 18.67
C THR A 242 7.86 -17.46 19.15
N ALA A 243 6.61 -17.67 18.72
CA ALA A 243 5.81 -18.86 18.99
C ALA A 243 4.76 -19.07 17.90
N GLN A 244 4.14 -20.25 17.89
CA GLN A 244 2.88 -20.51 17.19
C GLN A 244 1.84 -21.05 18.18
N GLY A 245 0.59 -20.68 17.95
CA GLY A 245 -0.57 -21.08 18.75
C GLY A 245 -1.17 -22.42 18.32
N PRO A 246 -2.21 -22.88 19.04
CA PRO A 246 -2.85 -24.17 18.77
C PRO A 246 -3.50 -24.27 17.38
N GLY A 247 -3.92 -23.16 16.78
CA GLY A 247 -4.53 -23.15 15.45
C GLY A 247 -3.55 -23.21 14.29
N ALA A 248 -2.24 -23.12 14.54
CA ALA A 248 -1.23 -23.22 13.49
C ALA A 248 -0.94 -24.68 13.08
N PRO A 249 -0.55 -24.94 11.81
CA PRO A 249 -0.03 -26.23 11.41
C PRO A 249 1.15 -26.67 12.30
N GLY A 250 1.03 -27.82 12.95
CA GLY A 250 2.02 -28.35 13.90
C GLY A 250 1.75 -28.02 15.36
N GLY A 251 0.65 -27.33 15.69
CA GLY A 251 0.17 -27.10 17.05
C GLY A 251 1.03 -26.13 17.88
N GLU A 252 0.63 -25.89 19.12
CA GLU A 252 1.29 -24.90 19.98
C GLU A 252 2.77 -25.22 20.24
N ARG A 253 3.66 -24.24 20.00
CA ARG A 253 5.09 -24.35 20.35
C ARG A 253 5.77 -22.99 20.46
N SER A 254 6.81 -22.94 21.28
CA SER A 254 7.78 -21.84 21.26
C SER A 254 8.77 -22.03 20.10
N PHE A 255 9.18 -20.92 19.50
CA PHE A 255 10.28 -20.85 18.52
C PHE A 255 11.62 -20.48 19.15
N SER A 256 11.61 -19.96 20.38
CA SER A 256 12.83 -19.59 21.08
C SER A 256 13.78 -20.77 21.26
N ALA A 257 15.08 -20.49 21.30
CA ALA A 257 16.08 -21.49 21.61
C ALA A 257 15.82 -22.11 23.00
N LYS A 258 16.12 -23.40 23.16
CA LYS A 258 16.02 -24.07 24.46
C LYS A 258 17.18 -23.72 25.40
N ASP A 259 18.30 -23.29 24.83
CA ASP A 259 19.48 -22.85 25.56
C ASP A 259 19.40 -21.33 25.82
N PRO A 260 19.36 -20.87 27.08
CA PRO A 260 19.38 -19.46 27.45
C PRO A 260 20.68 -18.72 27.04
N LEU A 261 21.70 -19.43 26.56
CA LEU A 261 22.92 -18.83 26.02
C LEU A 261 22.89 -18.71 24.48
N ALA A 262 21.84 -19.23 23.83
CA ALA A 262 21.62 -19.15 22.39
C ALA A 262 20.51 -18.13 22.04
N GLU A 263 20.34 -17.07 22.83
CA GLU A 263 19.26 -16.08 22.71
C GLU A 263 19.23 -15.32 21.39
N ASP A 264 20.25 -15.44 20.55
CA ASP A 264 20.35 -14.67 19.32
C ASP A 264 19.54 -15.28 18.15
N HIS A 265 19.08 -16.53 18.27
CA HIS A 265 18.39 -17.25 17.20
C HIS A 265 17.15 -18.01 17.67
N LEU A 266 16.28 -18.34 16.72
CA LEU A 266 15.11 -19.19 16.92
C LEU A 266 15.41 -20.61 16.44
N GLU A 267 15.03 -21.62 17.22
CA GLU A 267 15.25 -23.04 16.87
C GLU A 267 13.95 -23.76 16.50
N GLY A 268 12.80 -23.24 16.94
CA GLY A 268 11.51 -23.89 16.75
C GLY A 268 10.76 -23.49 15.48
N GLY A 269 11.26 -22.52 14.73
CA GLY A 269 10.55 -21.92 13.59
C GLY A 269 10.70 -20.41 13.59
N PHE A 270 9.86 -19.76 12.80
CA PHE A 270 9.69 -18.31 12.81
C PHE A 270 8.29 -18.00 12.29
N ALA A 271 7.78 -16.83 12.61
CA ALA A 271 6.67 -16.25 11.90
C ALA A 271 6.76 -14.73 11.96
N ILE A 272 6.05 -14.05 11.08
CA ILE A 272 6.11 -12.59 10.95
C ILE A 272 4.68 -12.07 10.92
N LEU A 273 4.40 -11.09 11.76
CA LEU A 273 3.17 -10.29 11.74
C LEU A 273 3.45 -8.98 11.00
N ALA A 274 2.50 -8.54 10.17
CA ALA A 274 2.49 -7.20 9.61
C ALA A 274 1.12 -6.57 9.78
N TRP A 275 1.04 -5.30 10.17
CA TRP A 275 -0.22 -4.57 10.31
C TRP A 275 -0.05 -3.11 9.85
N PRO A 276 -1.12 -2.46 9.37
CA PRO A 276 -1.05 -1.06 8.98
C PRO A 276 -0.65 -0.19 10.17
N ALA A 277 0.22 0.78 9.91
CA ALA A 277 0.57 1.81 10.89
C ALA A 277 -0.60 2.76 11.15
N ASP A 278 -1.48 2.95 10.18
CA ASP A 278 -2.71 3.75 10.29
C ASP A 278 -3.86 3.03 9.57
N TYR A 279 -4.76 2.44 10.34
CA TYR A 279 -5.88 1.66 9.81
C TYR A 279 -6.83 2.54 9.01
N GLY A 280 -7.19 2.10 7.80
CA GLY A 280 -8.05 2.86 6.89
C GLY A 280 -7.32 3.94 6.09
N GLN A 281 -6.03 4.18 6.37
CA GLN A 281 -5.21 5.17 5.67
C GLN A 281 -4.01 4.55 4.96
N SER A 282 -3.30 3.66 5.64
CA SER A 282 -2.12 2.95 5.12
C SER A 282 -2.40 1.47 4.82
N GLY A 283 -3.50 0.93 5.31
CA GLY A 283 -3.93 -0.44 5.05
C GLY A 283 -5.17 -0.81 5.86
N ILE A 284 -5.78 -1.94 5.52
CA ILE A 284 -6.91 -2.54 6.25
C ILE A 284 -6.47 -3.88 6.85
N MET A 285 -5.78 -4.69 6.04
CA MET A 285 -5.47 -6.06 6.38
C MET A 285 -4.25 -6.14 7.31
N THR A 286 -4.38 -6.93 8.37
CA THR A 286 -3.26 -7.48 9.13
C THR A 286 -2.86 -8.82 8.51
N PHE A 287 -1.55 -9.07 8.41
CA PHE A 287 -0.98 -10.25 7.78
C PHE A 287 -0.14 -11.09 8.74
N GLN A 288 -0.17 -12.41 8.57
CA GLN A 288 0.73 -13.35 9.24
C GLN A 288 1.39 -14.28 8.21
N ALA A 289 2.70 -14.47 8.32
CA ALA A 289 3.47 -15.37 7.45
C ALA A 289 4.29 -16.36 8.29
N GLY A 290 4.18 -17.64 7.97
CA GLY A 290 4.93 -18.73 8.60
C GLY A 290 6.06 -19.30 7.73
N PRO A 291 6.73 -20.38 8.18
CA PRO A 291 7.86 -20.98 7.48
C PRO A 291 7.49 -21.66 6.14
N ASP A 292 6.22 -22.01 5.95
CA ASP A 292 5.69 -22.58 4.70
C ASP A 292 5.53 -21.52 3.60
N GLY A 293 5.72 -20.24 3.92
CA GLY A 293 5.58 -19.11 3.01
C GLY A 293 4.14 -18.75 2.68
N ARG A 294 3.16 -19.39 3.30
CA ARG A 294 1.76 -19.00 3.17
C ARG A 294 1.52 -17.74 3.98
N ILE A 295 0.88 -16.75 3.35
CA ILE A 295 0.48 -15.51 4.00
C ILE A 295 -1.01 -15.58 4.27
N TRP A 296 -1.37 -15.26 5.49
CA TRP A 296 -2.74 -15.15 5.98
C TRP A 296 -3.06 -13.69 6.22
N GLN A 297 -4.31 -13.30 6.02
CA GLN A 297 -4.81 -11.95 6.24
C GLN A 297 -6.06 -11.97 7.11
N LYS A 298 -6.25 -10.91 7.88
CA LYS A 298 -7.45 -10.64 8.66
C LYS A 298 -7.60 -9.14 8.85
N ASP A 299 -8.80 -8.64 8.62
CA ASP A 299 -9.20 -7.30 9.04
C ASP A 299 -9.49 -7.33 10.55
N LEU A 300 -8.75 -6.54 11.32
CA LEU A 300 -8.93 -6.40 12.77
C LEU A 300 -9.79 -5.19 13.15
N GLY A 301 -10.25 -4.41 12.16
CA GLY A 301 -11.06 -3.21 12.34
C GLY A 301 -10.25 -2.01 12.84
N GLU A 302 -10.96 -0.99 13.32
CA GLU A 302 -10.38 0.28 13.78
C GLU A 302 -9.37 0.11 14.94
N ASP A 303 -9.49 -0.96 15.73
CA ASP A 303 -8.58 -1.30 16.82
C ASP A 303 -7.33 -2.08 16.36
N THR A 304 -7.03 -2.11 15.06
CA THR A 304 -5.94 -2.92 14.47
C THR A 304 -4.61 -2.73 15.20
N GLU A 305 -4.20 -1.49 15.51
CA GLU A 305 -2.93 -1.25 16.20
C GLU A 305 -2.89 -1.92 17.58
N ALA A 306 -3.93 -1.71 18.39
CA ALA A 306 -4.03 -2.28 19.74
C ALA A 306 -4.11 -3.81 19.70
N LEU A 307 -4.94 -4.37 18.81
CA LEU A 307 -5.11 -5.81 18.67
C LEU A 307 -3.84 -6.48 18.15
N ALA A 308 -3.18 -5.92 17.14
CA ALA A 308 -1.94 -6.45 16.59
C ALA A 308 -0.82 -6.50 17.64
N GLN A 309 -0.77 -5.53 18.56
CA GLN A 309 0.20 -5.55 19.67
C GLN A 309 0.00 -6.75 20.60
N THR A 310 -1.21 -7.29 20.72
CA THR A 310 -1.52 -8.47 21.54
C THR A 310 -1.26 -9.82 20.84
N ILE A 311 -0.92 -9.80 19.54
CA ILE A 311 -0.61 -11.01 18.78
C ILE A 311 0.87 -11.35 18.99
N TRP A 312 1.12 -12.39 19.81
CA TRP A 312 2.47 -12.85 20.16
C TRP A 312 2.86 -14.17 19.51
N ALA A 313 1.90 -14.88 18.93
CA ALA A 313 2.09 -16.20 18.34
C ALA A 313 1.42 -16.28 16.97
N PHE A 314 2.04 -17.03 16.06
CA PHE A 314 1.45 -17.36 14.77
C PHE A 314 0.25 -18.28 14.98
N ASP A 315 -0.94 -17.80 14.66
CA ASP A 315 -2.17 -18.57 14.84
C ASP A 315 -3.21 -18.14 13.78
N PRO A 316 -3.10 -18.66 12.54
CA PRO A 316 -4.06 -18.39 11.48
C PRO A 316 -5.32 -19.27 11.64
N SER A 317 -5.96 -19.22 12.80
CA SER A 317 -7.25 -19.87 13.07
C SER A 317 -8.43 -18.96 12.72
N ASP A 318 -9.54 -19.02 13.46
CA ASP A 318 -10.83 -18.45 13.07
C ASP A 318 -10.75 -16.97 12.61
N GLY A 319 -11.25 -16.75 11.39
CA GLY A 319 -11.28 -15.43 10.74
C GLY A 319 -10.00 -15.03 10.01
N TRP A 320 -8.96 -15.87 9.99
CA TRP A 320 -7.80 -15.68 9.10
C TRP A 320 -8.04 -16.36 7.77
N GLU A 321 -7.80 -15.63 6.68
CA GLU A 321 -7.95 -16.13 5.32
C GLU A 321 -6.60 -16.16 4.60
N PRO A 322 -6.33 -17.14 3.73
CA PRO A 322 -5.14 -17.08 2.91
C PRO A 322 -5.20 -15.91 1.93
N VAL A 323 -4.11 -15.15 1.83
CA VAL A 323 -3.92 -14.19 0.73
C VAL A 323 -3.98 -14.95 -0.58
N LYS A 324 -4.88 -14.55 -1.48
CA LYS A 324 -4.97 -15.10 -2.82
C LYS A 324 -3.87 -14.46 -3.67
N GLU A 325 -3.13 -15.27 -4.41
CA GLU A 325 -2.17 -14.72 -5.37
C GLU A 325 -2.96 -14.06 -6.52
N PRO A 326 -2.57 -12.85 -6.95
CA PRO A 326 -3.22 -12.15 -8.07
C PRO A 326 -3.03 -12.88 -9.40
#